data_AF-A0A924D1X4-F1
#
_entry.id   AF-A0A924D1X4-F1
#
_cell.length_a   1.000
_cell.length_b   1.000
_cell.length_c   1.000
_cell.angle_alpha   90.00
_cell.angle_beta   90.00
_cell.angle_gamma   90.00
#
_symmetry.space_group_name_H-M   'P 1'
#
loop_
_entity.id
_entity.type
_entity.pdbx_description
1 polymer ?
#
loop_
_entity_poly.entity_id
_entity_poly.type
_entity_poly.pdbx_seq_one_letter_code
_entity_poly.pdbx_strand_id
1 'polypeptide(L)'
;MTGFKVLALAAVAITVATVAAPASAVVFTFGSYGQVNGAKTLRWVNGTGTGQTTSSNIGGRIFTTATGAASGVGLTPGSTAVQFSFFQNPLTNFLFNAPAAFTLLGTTASPTTLGGPNTAGTNISQGGIDGSFSFISAASFTQGCIGSCTNLLSATFTNGQITGSIGGSTASLQLNSGAGGTLAFTSDFLDFGQTTLRDVSFSLSGLSNAISVASGKSLQSTRGVAGASFSSNPAPLVNGVPEPQEWAMLVAGFGLVGFSLRRRSTRFTSVAA
;
A
#
# COMPACT_ATOMS: atom_id res chain seq x y z
N MET A 1 10.22 -80.23 -12.39
CA MET A 1 9.50 -79.54 -11.29
C MET A 1 10.50 -78.63 -10.59
N THR A 2 10.57 -77.37 -11.02
CA THR A 2 10.06 -76.17 -10.31
C THR A 2 11.13 -75.53 -9.42
N GLY A 3 11.57 -74.31 -9.77
CA GLY A 3 12.15 -73.39 -8.79
C GLY A 3 13.27 -72.46 -9.30
N PHE A 4 12.98 -71.58 -10.27
CA PHE A 4 13.78 -70.37 -10.49
C PHE A 4 13.73 -69.50 -9.23
N LYS A 5 14.86 -69.30 -8.53
CA LYS A 5 14.97 -68.28 -7.47
C LYS A 5 15.52 -67.00 -8.06
N VAL A 6 14.61 -66.07 -8.33
CA VAL A 6 14.89 -64.66 -8.64
C VAL A 6 15.35 -63.99 -7.34
N LEU A 7 16.61 -63.55 -7.28
CA LEU A 7 17.05 -62.59 -6.24
C LEU A 7 16.84 -61.19 -6.81
N ALA A 8 15.84 -60.49 -6.27
CA ALA A 8 15.52 -59.11 -6.64
C ALA A 8 16.58 -58.15 -6.08
N LEU A 9 17.15 -57.33 -6.95
CA LEU A 9 18.02 -56.21 -6.61
C LEU A 9 17.12 -55.04 -6.15
N ALA A 10 17.06 -54.76 -4.85
CA ALA A 10 16.33 -53.60 -4.34
C ALA A 10 17.24 -52.35 -4.43
N ALA A 11 17.02 -51.52 -5.44
CA ALA A 11 17.63 -50.20 -5.53
C ALA A 11 16.92 -49.24 -4.56
N VAL A 12 17.61 -48.83 -3.50
CA VAL A 12 17.14 -47.79 -2.58
C VAL A 12 17.37 -46.43 -3.24
N ALA A 13 16.29 -45.81 -3.73
CA ALA A 13 16.31 -44.43 -4.19
C ALA A 13 16.28 -43.48 -2.98
N ILE A 14 17.40 -42.80 -2.71
CA ILE A 14 17.47 -41.72 -1.71
C ILE A 14 16.88 -40.47 -2.35
N THR A 15 15.63 -40.15 -2.03
CA THR A 15 15.03 -38.84 -2.35
C THR A 15 15.61 -37.81 -1.39
N VAL A 16 16.55 -37.01 -1.87
CA VAL A 16 16.99 -35.80 -1.16
C VAL A 16 15.84 -34.80 -1.24
N ALA A 17 15.03 -34.74 -0.19
CA ALA A 17 14.11 -33.64 0.02
C ALA A 17 14.96 -32.40 0.33
N THR A 18 15.20 -31.56 -0.68
CA THR A 18 15.65 -30.19 -0.47
C THR A 18 14.55 -29.47 0.28
N VAL A 19 14.62 -29.46 1.61
CA VAL A 19 13.73 -28.65 2.44
C VAL A 19 14.08 -27.21 2.10
N ALA A 20 13.26 -26.59 1.26
CA ALA A 20 13.36 -25.16 1.00
C ALA A 20 13.31 -24.47 2.37
N ALA A 21 14.40 -23.79 2.74
CA ALA A 21 14.41 -22.98 3.95
C ALA A 21 13.21 -22.02 3.89
N PRO A 22 12.50 -21.79 5.00
CA PRO A 22 11.41 -20.83 5.00
C PRO A 22 11.96 -19.50 4.51
N ALA A 23 11.46 -19.01 3.37
CA ALA A 23 11.84 -17.71 2.85
C ALA A 23 11.58 -16.69 3.95
N SER A 24 12.64 -16.03 4.42
CA SER A 24 12.51 -14.95 5.40
C SER A 24 11.57 -13.91 4.82
N ALA A 25 10.46 -13.67 5.50
CA ALA A 25 9.49 -12.64 5.19
C ALA A 25 10.17 -11.26 5.20
N VAL A 26 10.58 -10.76 4.04
CA VAL A 26 11.14 -9.40 3.92
C VAL A 26 9.98 -8.43 3.76
N VAL A 27 9.64 -7.73 4.84
CA VAL A 27 8.73 -6.59 4.77
C VAL A 27 9.41 -5.49 3.96
N PHE A 28 8.76 -5.06 2.89
CA PHE A 28 9.30 -4.08 1.96
C PHE A 28 8.42 -2.82 1.96
N THR A 29 9.01 -1.68 2.33
CA THR A 29 8.34 -0.37 2.23
C THR A 29 8.44 0.13 0.79
N PHE A 30 7.32 0.13 0.08
CA PHE A 30 7.29 0.48 -1.35
C PHE A 30 6.93 1.94 -1.61
N GLY A 31 6.42 2.66 -0.62
CA GLY A 31 6.15 4.08 -0.80
C GLY A 31 5.87 4.82 0.50
N SER A 32 5.72 6.13 0.36
CA SER A 32 5.36 7.04 1.43
C SER A 32 4.56 8.23 0.90
N TYR A 33 3.89 8.94 1.80
CA TYR A 33 3.39 10.28 1.50
C TYR A 33 3.79 11.28 2.58
N GLY A 34 4.06 12.49 2.13
CA GLY A 34 4.26 13.68 2.95
C GLY A 34 3.24 14.76 2.59
N GLN A 35 2.74 15.46 3.59
CA GLN A 35 1.75 16.51 3.36
C GLN A 35 2.40 17.83 2.91
N VAL A 36 1.80 18.49 1.91
CA VAL A 36 2.26 19.80 1.45
C VAL A 36 1.72 20.88 2.40
N ASN A 37 2.61 21.72 2.95
CA ASN A 37 2.32 22.89 3.80
C ASN A 37 1.94 22.65 5.27
N GLY A 38 2.10 21.44 5.82
CA GLY A 38 1.92 21.19 7.26
C GLY A 38 0.52 21.54 7.82
N ALA A 39 -0.49 21.64 6.96
CA ALA A 39 -1.87 21.90 7.39
C ALA A 39 -2.43 20.69 8.15
N LYS A 40 -3.27 20.89 9.17
CA LYS A 40 -3.92 19.74 9.83
C LYS A 40 -5.10 19.25 8.99
N THR A 41 -4.90 18.27 8.09
CA THR A 41 -5.93 17.84 7.12
C THR A 41 -6.53 16.48 7.42
N LEU A 42 -5.88 15.64 8.22
CA LEU A 42 -6.47 14.40 8.71
C LEU A 42 -7.29 14.68 9.97
N ARG A 43 -8.53 14.23 10.00
CA ARG A 43 -9.48 14.53 11.06
C ARG A 43 -10.18 13.27 11.55
N TRP A 44 -10.19 13.11 12.87
CA TRP A 44 -11.09 12.23 13.59
C TRP A 44 -12.26 13.03 14.15
N VAL A 45 -13.49 12.54 13.99
CA VAL A 45 -14.68 13.09 14.63
C VAL A 45 -15.32 11.99 15.47
N ASN A 46 -15.56 12.32 16.74
CA ASN A 46 -16.39 11.52 17.62
C ASN A 46 -17.83 11.60 17.11
N GLY A 47 -18.45 10.45 16.85
CA GLY A 47 -19.78 10.35 16.23
C GLY A 47 -19.77 10.32 14.70
N THR A 48 -20.92 9.95 14.14
CA THR A 48 -21.18 9.89 12.70
C THR A 48 -21.79 11.18 12.15
N GLY A 49 -21.86 12.23 12.96
CA GLY A 49 -22.29 13.56 12.54
C GLY A 49 -21.18 14.32 11.81
N THR A 50 -21.55 15.48 11.26
CA THR A 50 -20.60 16.46 10.75
C THR A 50 -19.96 17.24 11.90
N GLY A 51 -20.69 17.52 12.99
CA GLY A 51 -20.23 18.36 14.11
C GLY A 51 -19.13 17.75 14.99
N GLN A 52 -18.31 18.61 15.60
CA GLN A 52 -17.41 18.21 16.69
C GLN A 52 -18.28 17.84 17.89
N THR A 53 -18.44 16.54 18.18
CA THR A 53 -19.13 16.12 19.40
C THR A 53 -18.13 15.95 20.54
N THR A 54 -18.57 16.28 21.75
CA THR A 54 -17.94 15.84 23.00
C THR A 54 -17.93 14.31 23.03
N SER A 55 -16.99 13.70 23.75
CA SER A 55 -16.67 12.26 23.75
C SER A 55 -17.80 11.33 24.27
N SER A 56 -19.03 11.49 23.81
CA SER A 56 -20.23 10.80 24.29
C SER A 56 -20.69 9.69 23.34
N ASN A 57 -20.21 9.67 22.09
CA ASN A 57 -20.56 8.64 21.12
C ASN A 57 -19.65 7.42 21.24
N ILE A 58 -20.21 6.28 20.85
CA ILE A 58 -19.49 5.01 20.68
C ILE A 58 -18.93 4.87 19.26
N GLY A 59 -19.42 5.62 18.28
CA GLY A 59 -18.89 5.60 16.93
C GLY A 59 -17.97 6.78 16.63
N GLY A 60 -17.35 6.75 15.47
CA GLY A 60 -16.53 7.84 14.96
C GLY A 60 -16.27 7.73 13.48
N ARG A 61 -15.67 8.78 12.92
CA ARG A 61 -15.24 8.83 11.53
C ARG A 61 -13.87 9.47 11.41
N ILE A 62 -13.04 8.91 10.53
CA ILE A 62 -11.78 9.51 10.10
C ILE A 62 -11.92 9.96 8.65
N PHE A 63 -11.44 11.16 8.33
CA PHE A 63 -11.43 11.65 6.96
C PHE A 63 -10.37 12.73 6.72
N THR A 64 -10.02 12.92 5.46
CA THR A 64 -9.25 14.09 5.01
C THR A 64 -10.17 15.28 4.73
N THR A 65 -9.67 16.49 4.93
CA THR A 65 -10.33 17.73 4.53
C THR A 65 -9.57 18.43 3.41
N ALA A 66 -10.23 19.32 2.68
CA ALA A 66 -9.59 20.17 1.68
C ALA A 66 -8.38 20.95 2.25
N THR A 67 -7.33 21.11 1.44
CA THR A 67 -6.17 21.95 1.79
C THR A 67 -6.64 23.38 2.09
N GLY A 68 -6.23 23.95 3.22
CA GLY A 68 -6.65 25.30 3.63
C GLY A 68 -8.00 25.37 4.38
N ALA A 69 -8.65 24.24 4.67
CA ALA A 69 -9.83 24.24 5.53
C ALA A 69 -9.50 24.84 6.92
N ALA A 70 -10.14 25.97 7.24
CA ALA A 70 -9.93 26.73 8.46
C ALA A 70 -10.13 25.87 9.71
N SER A 71 -9.39 26.16 10.79
CA SER A 71 -9.65 25.62 12.12
C SER A 71 -11.01 26.12 12.64
N GLY A 72 -12.08 25.41 12.28
CA GLY A 72 -13.43 25.70 12.76
C GLY A 72 -14.53 25.55 11.70
N VAL A 73 -14.19 25.49 10.42
CA VAL A 73 -15.17 25.41 9.31
C VAL A 73 -14.71 24.34 8.32
N GLY A 74 -15.55 23.33 8.08
CA GLY A 74 -15.22 22.21 7.17
C GLY A 74 -15.40 20.87 7.84
N LEU A 75 -16.68 20.47 7.99
CA LEU A 75 -17.10 19.16 8.49
C LEU A 75 -17.24 18.15 7.35
N THR A 76 -16.84 18.54 6.16
CA THR A 76 -17.02 17.80 4.92
C THR A 76 -15.73 17.07 4.56
N PRO A 77 -15.82 15.75 4.32
CA PRO A 77 -14.73 15.04 3.70
C PRO A 77 -14.33 15.69 2.36
N GLY A 78 -13.03 15.67 2.08
CA GLY A 78 -12.46 16.25 0.87
C GLY A 78 -11.05 15.75 0.62
N SER A 79 -10.44 16.25 -0.46
CA SER A 79 -9.09 15.86 -0.87
C SER A 79 -8.04 16.87 -0.43
N THR A 80 -6.91 16.40 0.07
CA THR A 80 -5.77 17.23 0.43
C THR A 80 -4.60 17.00 -0.52
N ALA A 81 -3.86 18.08 -0.82
CA ALA A 81 -2.67 18.01 -1.65
C ALA A 81 -1.50 17.43 -0.85
N VAL A 82 -0.88 16.39 -1.40
CA VAL A 82 0.26 15.68 -0.81
C VAL A 82 1.36 15.45 -1.87
N GLN A 83 2.53 15.09 -1.40
CA GLN A 83 3.59 14.49 -2.22
C GLN A 83 3.64 13.01 -1.92
N PHE A 84 3.54 12.19 -2.96
CA PHE A 84 3.63 10.74 -2.87
C PHE A 84 4.93 10.26 -3.53
N SER A 85 5.59 9.30 -2.92
CA SER A 85 6.86 8.77 -3.42
C SER A 85 6.83 7.25 -3.43
N PHE A 86 7.16 6.66 -4.57
CA PHE A 86 7.53 5.24 -4.65
C PHE A 86 9.01 5.04 -4.37
N PHE A 87 9.34 3.90 -3.77
CA PHE A 87 10.71 3.50 -3.43
C PHE A 87 11.22 2.30 -4.23
N GLN A 88 10.38 1.72 -5.09
CA GLN A 88 10.79 0.66 -6.01
C GLN A 88 11.38 1.23 -7.30
N ASN A 89 12.52 0.70 -7.72
CA ASN A 89 13.01 0.91 -9.07
C ASN A 89 12.13 0.10 -10.06
N PRO A 90 11.76 0.64 -11.24
CA PRO A 90 12.11 1.94 -11.80
C PRO A 90 11.23 3.13 -11.38
N LEU A 91 10.16 2.92 -10.60
CA LEU A 91 9.19 3.96 -10.24
C LEU A 91 9.82 5.15 -9.52
N THR A 92 10.86 4.93 -8.71
CA THR A 92 11.62 5.99 -8.01
C THR A 92 12.14 7.08 -8.95
N ASN A 93 12.40 6.76 -10.22
CA ASN A 93 13.04 7.69 -11.14
C ASN A 93 12.08 8.76 -11.68
N PHE A 94 10.76 8.51 -11.62
CA PHE A 94 9.75 9.40 -12.20
C PHE A 94 8.53 9.64 -11.29
N LEU A 95 8.37 8.85 -10.21
CA LEU A 95 7.30 8.99 -9.21
C LEU A 95 7.86 9.20 -7.80
N PHE A 96 8.89 10.03 -7.69
CA PHE A 96 9.39 10.53 -6.40
C PHE A 96 8.90 11.96 -6.18
N ASN A 97 8.27 12.20 -5.02
CA ASN A 97 7.58 13.45 -4.68
C ASN A 97 6.52 13.89 -5.70
N ALA A 98 5.82 12.92 -6.31
CA ALA A 98 4.75 13.17 -7.26
C ALA A 98 3.59 13.92 -6.57
N PRO A 99 3.12 15.07 -7.10
CA PRO A 99 1.97 15.77 -6.56
C PRO A 99 0.71 14.91 -6.69
N ALA A 100 0.00 14.72 -5.58
CA ALA A 100 -1.20 13.89 -5.53
C ALA A 100 -2.30 14.50 -4.66
N ALA A 101 -3.53 14.11 -4.99
CA ALA A 101 -4.74 14.31 -4.22
C ALA A 101 -4.94 13.10 -3.30
N PHE A 102 -4.84 13.32 -1.98
CA PHE A 102 -5.09 12.30 -0.96
C PHE A 102 -6.51 12.42 -0.42
N THR A 103 -7.25 11.31 -0.49
CA THR A 103 -8.51 11.15 0.23
C THR A 103 -8.43 9.98 1.20
N LEU A 104 -8.96 10.16 2.41
CA LEU A 104 -9.23 9.09 3.37
C LEU A 104 -10.67 9.22 3.83
N LEU A 105 -11.34 8.08 3.95
CA LEU A 105 -12.65 7.94 4.56
C LEU A 105 -12.65 6.67 5.39
N GLY A 106 -13.02 6.76 6.65
CA GLY A 106 -13.25 5.58 7.48
C GLY A 106 -14.26 5.86 8.57
N THR A 107 -14.96 4.83 8.99
CA THR A 107 -15.99 4.92 10.03
C THR A 107 -15.87 3.75 10.99
N THR A 108 -16.35 3.96 12.20
CA THR A 108 -16.55 2.90 13.17
C THR A 108 -17.91 3.10 13.84
N ALA A 109 -18.69 2.04 13.94
CA ALA A 109 -19.97 2.07 14.63
C ALA A 109 -19.80 1.88 16.15
N SER A 110 -18.75 1.17 16.56
CA SER A 110 -18.39 0.90 17.95
C SER A 110 -16.91 0.52 18.02
N PRO A 111 -16.12 1.02 18.99
CA PRO A 111 -14.76 0.56 19.17
C PRO A 111 -14.74 -0.93 19.47
N THR A 112 -14.03 -1.71 18.65
CA THR A 112 -13.76 -3.13 18.91
C THR A 112 -12.72 -3.32 20.01
N THR A 113 -11.89 -2.31 20.24
CA THR A 113 -10.99 -2.17 21.39
C THR A 113 -11.02 -0.71 21.81
N LEU A 114 -11.48 -0.42 23.02
CA LEU A 114 -11.04 0.76 23.75
C LEU A 114 -10.01 0.24 24.74
N GLY A 115 -8.75 0.58 24.53
CA GLY A 115 -7.85 0.67 25.67
C GLY A 115 -8.43 1.74 26.59
N GLY A 116 -9.25 1.36 27.57
CA GLY A 116 -9.22 2.09 28.84
C GLY A 116 -7.78 2.06 29.37
N PRO A 117 -7.40 2.93 30.33
CA PRO A 117 -6.08 2.85 30.93
C PRO A 117 -5.82 1.39 31.28
N ASN A 118 -4.80 0.81 30.64
CA ASN A 118 -4.61 -0.63 30.55
C ASN A 118 -4.07 -1.14 31.88
N THR A 119 -4.80 -0.96 32.98
CA THR A 119 -4.45 -1.19 34.40
C THR A 119 -3.08 -0.63 34.87
N ALA A 120 -2.32 0.03 33.98
CA ALA A 120 -0.95 0.53 34.15
C ALA A 120 -0.43 1.38 32.94
N GLY A 121 -1.26 1.77 31.96
CA GLY A 121 -0.77 2.43 30.73
C GLY A 121 -1.57 3.65 30.27
N THR A 122 -0.87 4.68 29.78
CA THR A 122 -1.45 5.88 29.15
C THR A 122 -1.82 5.67 27.68
N ASN A 123 -1.57 4.49 27.10
CA ASN A 123 -1.85 4.24 25.68
C ASN A 123 -3.32 3.84 25.47
N ILE A 124 -3.91 4.38 24.40
CA ILE A 124 -5.27 4.08 23.97
C ILE A 124 -5.26 3.65 22.51
N SER A 125 -6.13 2.69 22.21
CA SER A 125 -6.42 2.22 20.86
C SER A 125 -7.91 2.37 20.61
N GLN A 126 -8.27 2.88 19.43
CA GLN A 126 -9.60 2.94 18.87
C GLN A 126 -9.61 2.04 17.65
N GLY A 127 -10.13 0.84 17.80
CA GLY A 127 -10.23 -0.15 16.72
C GLY A 127 -11.53 -0.09 15.94
N GLY A 128 -11.65 -0.99 14.95
CA GLY A 128 -12.88 -1.22 14.21
C GLY A 128 -13.19 -0.12 13.19
N ILE A 129 -12.17 0.52 12.64
CA ILE A 129 -12.33 1.53 11.61
C ILE A 129 -12.26 0.86 10.25
N ASP A 130 -13.37 0.90 9.52
CA ASP A 130 -13.48 0.37 8.16
C ASP A 130 -13.56 1.53 7.18
N GLY A 131 -12.95 1.40 6.01
CA GLY A 131 -12.86 2.53 5.09
C GLY A 131 -12.04 2.30 3.85
N SER A 132 -11.67 3.42 3.23
CA SER A 132 -10.81 3.45 2.05
C SER A 132 -9.96 4.72 2.02
N PHE A 133 -8.88 4.66 1.26
CA PHE A 133 -8.10 5.83 0.89
C PHE A 133 -7.65 5.76 -0.57
N SER A 134 -7.30 6.91 -1.12
CA SER A 134 -6.72 7.01 -2.45
C SER A 134 -5.72 8.15 -2.56
N PHE A 135 -4.70 7.93 -3.38
CA PHE A 135 -3.71 8.88 -3.85
C PHE A 135 -3.82 8.93 -5.37
N ILE A 136 -4.46 10.00 -5.86
CA ILE A 136 -4.62 10.24 -7.29
C ILE A 136 -3.64 11.32 -7.71
N SER A 137 -2.79 11.04 -8.68
CA SER A 137 -1.84 12.01 -9.20
C SER A 137 -2.54 13.24 -9.77
N ALA A 138 -1.95 14.41 -9.58
CA ALA A 138 -2.41 15.65 -10.20
C ALA A 138 -2.17 15.69 -11.73
N ALA A 139 -1.25 14.85 -12.24
CA ALA A 139 -0.95 14.71 -13.65
C ALA A 139 -1.00 13.24 -14.07
N SER A 140 -1.40 12.96 -15.31
CA SER A 140 -1.29 11.60 -15.84
C SER A 140 0.16 11.26 -16.17
N PHE A 141 0.52 9.99 -15.94
CA PHE A 141 1.79 9.42 -16.37
C PHE A 141 1.55 8.41 -17.48
N THR A 142 2.52 8.34 -18.40
CA THR A 142 2.57 7.35 -19.48
C THR A 142 3.74 6.37 -19.31
N GLN A 143 4.67 6.65 -18.40
CA GLN A 143 5.78 5.77 -18.08
C GLN A 143 5.37 4.79 -16.97
N GLY A 144 5.69 3.50 -17.14
CA GLY A 144 5.41 2.47 -16.14
C GLY A 144 3.97 1.99 -16.08
N CYS A 145 3.20 2.17 -17.16
CA CYS A 145 1.85 1.64 -17.26
C CYS A 145 1.31 1.69 -18.71
N ILE A 146 0.14 1.07 -18.95
CA ILE A 146 -0.54 1.09 -20.25
C ILE A 146 -1.64 2.17 -20.23
N GLY A 147 -1.43 3.29 -20.91
CA GLY A 147 -2.40 4.36 -21.04
C GLY A 147 -2.12 5.56 -20.13
N SER A 148 -3.17 6.27 -19.72
CA SER A 148 -3.08 7.43 -18.82
C SER A 148 -3.25 7.00 -17.36
N CYS A 149 -2.16 6.94 -16.61
CA CYS A 149 -2.17 6.41 -15.25
C CYS A 149 -2.17 7.52 -14.24
N THR A 150 -3.12 7.43 -13.31
CA THR A 150 -3.39 8.48 -12.32
C THR A 150 -3.58 7.91 -10.93
N ASN A 151 -3.96 6.64 -10.80
CA ASN A 151 -4.06 5.99 -9.52
C ASN A 151 -2.66 5.56 -9.05
N LEU A 152 -2.04 6.40 -8.22
CA LEU A 152 -0.76 6.07 -7.60
C LEU A 152 -0.99 4.90 -6.63
N LEU A 153 -1.90 5.07 -5.67
CA LEU A 153 -2.23 4.02 -4.72
C LEU A 153 -3.63 4.25 -4.17
N SER A 154 -4.46 3.22 -4.20
CA SER A 154 -5.74 3.21 -3.49
C SER A 154 -5.84 1.95 -2.64
N ALA A 155 -6.61 2.01 -1.56
CA ALA A 155 -6.93 0.81 -0.81
C ALA A 155 -8.30 0.87 -0.15
N THR A 156 -8.90 -0.30 0.03
CA THR A 156 -9.96 -0.53 1.03
C THR A 156 -9.38 -1.26 2.22
N PHE A 157 -9.90 -0.98 3.41
CA PHE A 157 -9.44 -1.60 4.63
C PHE A 157 -10.57 -1.87 5.62
N THR A 158 -10.36 -2.85 6.47
CA THR A 158 -11.21 -3.12 7.63
C THR A 158 -10.38 -3.26 8.90
N ASN A 159 -11.01 -3.01 10.04
CA ASN A 159 -10.41 -3.12 11.37
C ASN A 159 -9.15 -2.26 11.58
N GLY A 160 -9.10 -1.08 10.95
CA GLY A 160 -8.07 -0.08 11.22
C GLY A 160 -8.12 0.41 12.67
N GLN A 161 -6.96 0.79 13.20
CA GLN A 161 -6.84 1.22 14.59
C GLN A 161 -6.13 2.57 14.72
N ILE A 162 -6.72 3.51 15.45
CA ILE A 162 -6.03 4.73 15.88
C ILE A 162 -5.42 4.48 17.26
N THR A 163 -4.11 4.63 17.40
CA THR A 163 -3.39 4.48 18.65
C THR A 163 -2.67 5.76 19.04
N GLY A 164 -2.57 6.03 20.34
CA GLY A 164 -1.84 7.17 20.88
C GLY A 164 -1.79 7.14 22.40
N SER A 165 -1.14 8.12 23.01
CA SER A 165 -1.08 8.25 24.47
C SER A 165 -2.04 9.32 24.95
N ILE A 166 -2.78 9.06 26.03
CA ILE A 166 -3.67 10.02 26.69
C ILE A 166 -2.89 11.29 27.06
N GLY A 167 -3.44 12.45 26.72
CA GLY A 167 -2.77 13.74 26.88
C GLY A 167 -1.70 14.03 25.81
N GLY A 168 -1.39 13.07 24.94
CA GLY A 168 -0.42 13.21 23.87
C GLY A 168 -0.90 14.08 22.71
N SER A 169 0.05 14.68 22.00
CA SER A 169 -0.18 15.52 20.81
C SER A 169 0.09 14.79 19.49
N THR A 170 0.31 13.48 19.54
CA THR A 170 0.60 12.59 18.42
C THR A 170 -0.23 11.33 18.50
N ALA A 171 -0.56 10.75 17.35
CA ALA A 171 -1.23 9.46 17.23
C ALA A 171 -0.79 8.75 15.95
N SER A 172 -1.18 7.48 15.78
CA SER A 172 -1.02 6.76 14.53
C SER A 172 -2.33 6.06 14.14
N LEU A 173 -2.68 6.07 12.86
CA LEU A 173 -3.68 5.18 12.29
C LEU A 173 -2.94 4.02 11.62
N GLN A 174 -3.17 2.81 12.11
CA GLN A 174 -2.55 1.59 11.63
C GLN A 174 -3.59 0.78 10.88
N LEU A 175 -3.26 0.39 9.65
CA LEU A 175 -4.05 -0.50 8.82
C LEU A 175 -3.17 -1.70 8.49
N ASN A 176 -3.67 -2.90 8.71
CA ASN A 176 -2.95 -4.11 8.39
C ASN A 176 -3.89 -5.18 7.86
N SER A 177 -3.39 -6.07 7.00
CA SER A 177 -4.12 -7.25 6.53
C SER A 177 -4.03 -8.44 7.50
N GLY A 178 -3.52 -8.22 8.72
CA GLY A 178 -3.38 -9.23 9.77
C GLY A 178 -4.50 -9.18 10.79
N ALA A 179 -4.53 -10.14 11.72
CA ALA A 179 -5.39 -10.13 12.92
C ALA A 179 -6.90 -9.84 12.66
N GLY A 180 -7.45 -10.35 11.57
CA GLY A 180 -8.88 -10.20 11.21
C GLY A 180 -9.22 -8.90 10.47
N GLY A 181 -8.24 -8.05 10.18
CA GLY A 181 -8.37 -6.92 9.25
C GLY A 181 -8.14 -7.33 7.79
N THR A 182 -8.67 -6.53 6.87
CA THR A 182 -8.39 -6.64 5.44
C THR A 182 -7.73 -5.36 4.96
N LEU A 183 -6.82 -5.47 4.00
CA LEU A 183 -6.21 -4.32 3.33
C LEU A 183 -5.96 -4.66 1.86
N ALA A 184 -6.75 -4.06 0.98
CA ALA A 184 -6.74 -4.35 -0.45
C ALA A 184 -6.16 -3.17 -1.24
N PHE A 185 -4.88 -3.22 -1.61
CA PHE A 185 -4.26 -2.20 -2.45
C PHE A 185 -4.62 -2.38 -3.93
N THR A 186 -4.74 -1.26 -4.63
CA THR A 186 -4.77 -1.16 -6.09
C THR A 186 -3.87 0.01 -6.54
N SER A 187 -3.22 -0.15 -7.69
CA SER A 187 -2.35 0.87 -8.29
C SER A 187 -2.29 0.65 -9.80
N ASP A 188 -2.06 1.71 -10.56
CA ASP A 188 -1.76 1.59 -11.99
C ASP A 188 -0.31 1.13 -12.23
N PHE A 189 0.58 1.29 -11.24
CA PHE A 189 2.03 1.06 -11.36
C PHE A 189 2.51 -0.19 -10.63
N LEU A 190 1.74 -0.70 -9.67
CA LEU A 190 2.11 -1.84 -8.84
C LEU A 190 1.06 -2.94 -8.91
N ASP A 191 1.49 -4.18 -9.08
CA ASP A 191 0.68 -5.38 -8.90
C ASP A 191 0.91 -5.98 -7.50
N PHE A 192 -0.20 -6.08 -6.78
CA PHE A 192 -0.26 -6.60 -5.42
C PHE A 192 -0.78 -8.05 -5.36
N GLY A 193 -1.02 -8.71 -6.49
CA GLY A 193 -1.62 -10.05 -6.57
C GLY A 193 -0.84 -11.14 -5.83
N GLN A 194 0.47 -10.96 -5.66
CA GLN A 194 1.33 -11.89 -4.92
C GLN A 194 1.62 -11.48 -3.46
N THR A 195 1.14 -10.30 -3.04
CA THR A 195 1.38 -9.80 -1.68
C THR A 195 0.40 -10.42 -0.69
N THR A 196 0.90 -10.89 0.46
CA THR A 196 0.11 -11.64 1.46
C THR A 196 -0.09 -10.86 2.76
N LEU A 197 0.92 -10.08 3.14
CA LEU A 197 0.84 -9.13 4.25
C LEU A 197 0.99 -7.72 3.70
N ARG A 198 0.16 -6.81 4.20
CA ARG A 198 0.09 -5.42 3.78
C ARG A 198 -0.10 -4.58 5.03
N ASP A 199 0.69 -3.53 5.14
CA ASP A 199 0.70 -2.66 6.30
C ASP A 199 0.78 -1.21 5.85
N VAL A 200 0.01 -0.36 6.53
CA VAL A 200 0.03 1.09 6.39
C VAL A 200 0.05 1.72 7.76
N SER A 201 0.95 2.67 7.95
CA SER A 201 1.00 3.47 9.17
C SER A 201 0.91 4.94 8.80
N PHE A 202 -0.21 5.56 9.13
CA PHE A 202 -0.39 7.00 9.09
C PHE A 202 0.04 7.57 10.44
N SER A 203 1.11 8.36 10.46
CA SER A 203 1.46 9.20 11.59
C SER A 203 0.58 10.46 11.62
N LEU A 204 0.11 10.85 12.80
CA LEU A 204 -0.56 12.11 13.06
C LEU A 204 0.27 12.90 14.07
N SER A 205 0.62 14.12 13.72
CA SER A 205 1.39 15.03 14.57
C SER A 205 0.70 16.39 14.70
N GLY A 206 1.03 17.11 15.77
CA GLY A 206 0.44 18.40 16.07
C GLY A 206 -1.07 18.31 16.10
N LEU A 207 -1.63 17.49 16.97
CA LEU A 207 -3.07 17.38 17.10
C LEU A 207 -3.71 18.69 17.61
N SER A 208 -4.93 18.99 17.18
CA SER A 208 -5.68 20.18 17.66
C SER A 208 -6.17 20.03 19.09
N ASN A 209 -6.54 18.80 19.45
CA ASN A 209 -6.90 18.39 20.81
C ASN A 209 -5.99 17.22 21.18
N ALA A 210 -5.54 17.19 22.43
CA ALA A 210 -4.80 16.04 22.95
C ALA A 210 -5.64 14.77 22.84
N ILE A 211 -4.96 13.64 22.67
CA ILE A 211 -5.61 12.33 22.63
C ILE A 211 -6.29 12.08 23.97
N SER A 212 -7.60 11.85 23.92
CA SER A 212 -8.42 11.62 25.11
C SER A 212 -9.61 10.75 24.74
N VAL A 213 -10.13 10.02 25.74
CA VAL A 213 -11.27 9.14 25.60
C VAL A 213 -12.04 9.12 26.91
N ALA A 214 -13.36 9.17 26.83
CA ALA A 214 -14.20 8.90 27.99
C ALA A 214 -14.46 7.39 28.11
N SER A 215 -14.65 6.89 29.33
CA SER A 215 -14.87 5.45 29.56
C SER A 215 -16.03 4.90 28.71
N GLY A 216 -15.76 3.86 27.93
CA GLY A 216 -16.74 3.24 27.04
C GLY A 216 -17.14 4.07 25.81
N LYS A 217 -16.39 5.12 25.47
CA LYS A 217 -16.67 6.05 24.37
C LYS A 217 -15.55 6.06 23.33
N SER A 218 -15.86 6.55 22.13
CA SER A 218 -14.86 6.77 21.08
C SER A 218 -13.90 7.91 21.44
N LEU A 219 -12.74 7.96 20.78
CA LEU A 219 -11.77 9.07 20.89
C LEU A 219 -12.42 10.44 20.70
N GLN A 220 -11.96 11.45 21.45
CA GLN A 220 -12.37 12.83 21.24
C GLN A 220 -11.99 13.30 19.83
N SER A 221 -12.87 14.10 19.23
CA SER A 221 -12.63 14.72 17.92
C SER A 221 -11.29 15.48 17.90
N THR A 222 -10.44 15.20 16.92
CA THR A 222 -9.12 15.83 16.76
C THR A 222 -8.73 15.93 15.29
N ARG A 223 -7.79 16.80 14.96
CA ARG A 223 -7.17 16.88 13.62
C ARG A 223 -5.67 17.06 13.75
N GLY A 224 -4.93 16.50 12.81
CA GLY A 224 -3.47 16.53 12.79
C GLY A 224 -2.90 16.70 11.40
N VAL A 225 -1.61 17.01 11.36
CA VAL A 225 -0.80 16.88 10.15
C VAL A 225 -0.48 15.40 10.00
N ALA A 226 -0.61 14.87 8.79
CA ALA A 226 -0.42 13.45 8.57
C ALA A 226 0.67 13.14 7.55
N GLY A 227 1.34 12.01 7.77
CA GLY A 227 2.28 11.38 6.83
C GLY A 227 2.11 9.86 6.93
N ALA A 228 2.41 9.09 5.89
CA ALA A 228 2.40 7.63 6.00
C ALA A 228 3.49 6.92 5.24
N SER A 229 3.66 5.66 5.62
CA SER A 229 4.45 4.66 4.94
C SER A 229 3.56 3.48 4.56
N PHE A 230 3.89 2.87 3.41
CA PHE A 230 3.18 1.73 2.86
C PHE A 230 4.15 0.59 2.66
N SER A 231 3.80 -0.59 3.17
CA SER A 231 4.63 -1.78 3.09
C SER A 231 3.81 -3.02 2.76
N SER A 232 4.48 -4.00 2.20
CA SER A 232 3.93 -5.34 2.02
C SER A 232 5.00 -6.40 2.13
N ASN A 233 4.54 -7.64 2.21
CA ASN A 233 5.37 -8.83 2.11
C ASN A 233 4.63 -9.91 1.28
N PRO A 234 5.25 -10.42 0.18
CA PRO A 234 6.46 -9.90 -0.46
C PRO A 234 6.30 -8.46 -1.01
N ALA A 235 7.37 -7.89 -1.56
CA ALA A 235 7.31 -6.63 -2.30
C ALA A 235 6.35 -6.76 -3.50
N PRO A 236 5.54 -5.73 -3.82
CA PRO A 236 4.70 -5.76 -5.02
C PRO A 236 5.55 -5.75 -6.28
N LEU A 237 4.99 -6.26 -7.37
CA LEU A 237 5.62 -6.23 -8.69
C LEU A 237 5.36 -4.86 -9.34
N VAL A 238 6.30 -4.36 -10.12
CA VAL A 238 6.10 -3.14 -10.92
C VAL A 238 5.44 -3.52 -12.24
N ASN A 239 4.31 -2.90 -12.55
CA ASN A 239 3.61 -3.09 -13.81
C ASN A 239 4.33 -2.35 -14.95
N GLY A 240 4.45 -2.99 -16.11
CA GLY A 240 4.46 -2.26 -17.38
C GLY A 240 5.67 -1.40 -17.74
N VAL A 241 6.89 -1.79 -17.36
CA VAL A 241 8.07 -1.36 -18.13
C VAL A 241 8.73 -2.60 -18.74
N PRO A 242 8.34 -3.03 -19.95
CA PRO A 242 9.26 -3.83 -20.73
C PRO A 242 10.49 -2.95 -20.96
N GLU A 243 11.62 -3.36 -20.40
CA GLU A 243 12.78 -2.49 -20.29
C GLU A 243 13.16 -2.02 -21.70
N PRO A 244 13.49 -0.73 -21.93
CA PRO A 244 13.94 -0.27 -23.24
C PRO A 244 15.09 -1.12 -23.80
N GLN A 245 15.87 -1.74 -22.91
CA GLN A 245 16.90 -2.71 -23.23
C GLN A 245 16.33 -4.01 -23.80
N GLU A 246 15.23 -4.55 -23.28
CA GLU A 246 14.57 -5.74 -23.84
C GLU A 246 14.01 -5.48 -25.23
N TRP A 247 13.39 -4.30 -25.45
CA TRP A 247 12.98 -3.90 -26.81
C TRP A 247 14.16 -3.72 -27.73
N ALA A 248 15.22 -3.06 -27.27
CA ALA A 248 16.43 -2.88 -28.05
C ALA A 248 17.09 -4.22 -28.37
N MET A 249 17.06 -5.19 -27.45
CA MET A 249 17.62 -6.54 -27.64
C MET A 249 16.75 -7.39 -28.56
N LEU A 250 15.43 -7.28 -28.48
CA LEU A 250 14.51 -7.91 -29.44
C LEU A 250 14.69 -7.32 -30.84
N VAL A 251 14.70 -5.99 -30.96
CA VAL A 251 14.90 -5.29 -32.24
C VAL A 251 16.30 -5.57 -32.81
N ALA A 252 17.34 -5.55 -31.98
CA ALA A 252 18.69 -5.92 -32.39
C ALA A 252 18.78 -7.39 -32.80
N GLY A 253 18.13 -8.29 -32.06
CA GLY A 253 18.02 -9.71 -32.38
C GLY A 253 17.35 -9.95 -33.73
N PHE A 254 16.19 -9.33 -33.97
CA PHE A 254 15.50 -9.42 -35.26
C PHE A 254 16.30 -8.74 -36.39
N GLY A 255 16.95 -7.62 -36.11
CA GLY A 255 17.83 -6.94 -37.07
C GLY A 255 19.01 -7.80 -37.51
N LEU A 256 19.67 -8.48 -36.57
CA LEU A 256 20.77 -9.40 -36.84
C LEU A 256 20.31 -10.64 -37.62
N VAL A 257 19.16 -11.22 -37.27
CA VAL A 257 18.59 -12.36 -38.01
C VAL A 257 18.25 -11.95 -39.45
N GLY A 258 17.60 -10.80 -39.66
CA GLY A 258 17.29 -10.28 -40.99
C GLY A 258 18.55 -9.99 -41.81
N PHE A 259 19.59 -9.41 -41.19
CA PHE A 259 20.87 -9.18 -41.85
C PHE A 259 21.57 -10.49 -42.24
N SER A 260 21.54 -11.51 -41.38
CA SER A 260 22.13 -12.83 -41.66
C SER A 260 21.46 -13.54 -42.84
N LEU A 261 20.14 -13.44 -42.98
CA LEU A 261 19.39 -14.01 -44.10
C LEU A 261 19.70 -13.28 -45.42
N ARG A 262 19.80 -11.95 -45.39
CA ARG A 262 20.13 -11.14 -46.59
C ARG A 262 21.52 -11.45 -47.14
N ARG A 263 22.49 -11.77 -46.28
CA ARG A 263 23.84 -12.15 -46.72
C ARG A 263 23.88 -13.52 -47.40
N ARG A 264 22.89 -14.38 -47.15
CA ARG A 264 22.85 -15.76 -47.69
C ARG A 264 22.14 -15.85 -49.04
N SER A 265 21.23 -14.93 -49.36
CA SER A 265 20.45 -14.93 -50.61
C SER A 265 21.21 -14.43 -51.86
N THR A 266 22.40 -13.84 -51.72
CA THR A 266 23.22 -13.37 -52.85
C THR A 266 24.01 -14.48 -53.57
N ARG A 267 23.79 -15.75 -53.25
CA ARG A 267 24.42 -16.91 -53.93
C ARG A 267 23.44 -17.75 -54.77
N PHE A 268 22.47 -17.12 -55.43
CA PHE A 268 21.76 -17.77 -56.55
C PHE A 268 22.35 -17.27 -57.87
N THR A 269 23.37 -18.00 -58.34
CA THR A 269 23.92 -17.88 -59.68
C THR A 269 22.88 -18.40 -60.67
N SER A 270 22.30 -17.51 -61.49
CA SER A 270 21.57 -17.91 -62.68
C SER A 270 22.58 -18.47 -63.69
N VAL A 271 22.57 -19.78 -63.90
CA VAL A 271 23.19 -20.40 -65.07
C VAL A 271 22.26 -20.14 -66.24
N ALA A 272 22.67 -19.24 -67.14
CA ALA A 272 22.01 -19.02 -68.42
C ALA A 272 22.34 -20.17 -69.37
N ALA A 273 21.31 -20.67 -70.06
CA ALA A 273 21.39 -21.59 -71.20
C ALA A 273 21.13 -20.80 -72.50
#